data_AF-A0A7K4F2T0-F1
#
_entry.id   AF-A0A7K4F2T0-F1
#
_cell.length_a   1.000
_cell.length_b   1.000
_cell.length_c   1.000
_cell.angle_alpha   90.00
_cell.angle_beta   90.00
_cell.angle_gamma   90.00
#
_symmetry.space_group_name_H-M   'P 1'
#
loop_
_entity.id
_entity.type
_entity.pdbx_description
1 polymer ?
#
loop_
_entity_poly.entity_id
_entity_poly.type
_entity_poly.pdbx_seq_one_letter_code
_entity_poly.pdbx_strand_id
1 'polypeptide(L)'
;MKIAVMGMGVAGSYLMARLKNSEHEVIGYERMPKERHDSICAWGTIKPVLNEFCKKTGRNFDDFLIHDGKNMHVKMNNDIKFDIGLKGLCTYNKLGLIQDFIKDSKVIYGSAPKLEELEKEYDMIVDCTGFHRVYLPKLKEDFFLPTYEYKVEYENGLPYDDFYIEP
;
A
#
# COMPACT_ATOMS: atom_id res chain seq x y z
N MET A 1 26.32 1.23 2.72
CA MET A 1 25.58 0.84 3.94
C MET A 1 24.81 -0.42 3.66
N LYS A 2 24.64 -1.27 4.68
CA LYS A 2 23.73 -2.41 4.69
C LYS A 2 22.44 -1.99 5.42
N ILE A 3 21.32 -2.03 4.72
CA ILE A 3 20.03 -1.47 5.15
C ILE A 3 18.99 -2.59 5.26
N ALA A 4 18.32 -2.68 6.40
CA ALA A 4 17.14 -3.52 6.59
C ALA A 4 15.86 -2.68 6.41
N VAL A 5 14.93 -3.13 5.57
CA VAL A 5 13.60 -2.51 5.42
C VAL A 5 12.56 -3.49 5.96
N MET A 6 11.86 -3.09 7.03
CA MET A 6 10.96 -3.98 7.77
C MET A 6 9.49 -3.76 7.36
N GLY A 7 8.87 -4.77 6.75
CA GLY A 7 7.48 -4.74 6.27
C GLY A 7 7.37 -4.38 4.79
N MET A 8 6.81 -5.30 3.97
CA MET A 8 6.78 -5.19 2.50
C MET A 8 5.42 -4.72 1.96
N GLY A 9 4.69 -3.91 2.75
CA GLY A 9 3.52 -3.16 2.27
C GLY A 9 3.89 -2.04 1.29
N VAL A 10 2.96 -1.11 1.06
CA VAL A 10 3.14 -0.01 0.07
C VAL A 10 4.43 0.79 0.28
N ALA A 11 4.70 1.25 1.50
CA ALA A 11 5.86 2.10 1.78
C ALA A 11 7.19 1.33 1.66
N GLY A 12 7.27 0.14 2.27
CA GLY A 12 8.49 -0.67 2.25
C GLY A 12 8.83 -1.17 0.85
N SER A 13 7.85 -1.69 0.10
CA SER A 13 8.04 -2.12 -1.29
C SER A 13 8.48 -0.96 -2.19
N TYR A 14 7.85 0.21 -2.07
CA TYR A 14 8.26 1.40 -2.82
C TYR A 14 9.69 1.84 -2.48
N LEU A 15 10.08 1.81 -1.20
CA LEU A 15 11.44 2.11 -0.78
C LEU A 15 12.46 1.13 -1.39
N MET A 16 12.16 -0.18 -1.36
CA MET A 16 12.98 -1.20 -2.03
C MET A 16 13.16 -0.89 -3.51
N ALA A 17 12.09 -0.52 -4.22
CA ALA A 17 12.14 -0.15 -5.63
C ALA A 17 13.00 1.10 -5.89
N ARG A 18 12.98 2.07 -4.98
CA ARG A 18 13.78 3.31 -5.08
C ARG A 18 15.26 3.10 -4.81
N LEU A 19 15.61 2.14 -3.95
CA LEU A 19 16.99 1.85 -3.57
C LEU A 19 17.63 0.72 -4.39
N LYS A 20 16.86 0.02 -5.24
CA LYS A 20 17.33 -1.14 -6.03
C LYS A 20 18.68 -0.93 -6.73
N ASN A 21 18.88 0.24 -7.33
CA ASN A 21 20.08 0.56 -8.11
C ASN A 21 21.04 1.50 -7.36
N SER A 22 20.92 1.59 -6.04
CA SER A 22 21.87 2.34 -5.22
C SER A 22 23.11 1.50 -4.92
N GLU A 23 24.14 2.15 -4.41
CA GLU A 23 25.36 1.53 -3.88
C GLU A 23 25.16 0.79 -2.55
N HIS A 24 23.95 0.79 -2.00
CA HIS A 24 23.64 0.18 -0.71
C HIS A 24 23.20 -1.28 -0.87
N GLU A 25 23.56 -2.13 0.08
CA GLU A 25 22.97 -3.46 0.21
C GLU A 25 21.65 -3.32 0.96
N VAL A 26 20.52 -3.55 0.28
CA VAL A 26 19.18 -3.39 0.88
C VAL A 26 18.48 -4.73 0.93
N ILE A 27 18.01 -5.11 2.12
CA ILE A 27 17.29 -6.35 2.37
C ILE A 27 15.92 -6.02 2.96
N GLY A 28 14.87 -6.47 2.28
CA GLY A 28 13.49 -6.36 2.76
C GLY A 28 13.10 -7.57 3.60
N TYR A 29 12.31 -7.34 4.65
CA TYR A 29 11.71 -8.39 5.48
C TYR A 29 10.20 -8.30 5.46
N GLU A 30 9.53 -9.43 5.30
CA GLU A 30 8.08 -9.55 5.44
C GLU A 30 7.75 -10.67 6.44
N ARG A 31 6.92 -10.35 7.44
CA ARG A 31 6.54 -11.30 8.49
C ARG A 31 5.68 -12.43 7.91
N MET A 32 4.84 -12.13 6.93
CA MET A 32 4.01 -13.14 6.29
C MET A 32 4.82 -14.00 5.31
N PRO A 33 4.52 -15.30 5.20
CA PRO A 33 4.98 -16.11 4.07
C PRO A 33 4.56 -15.48 2.74
N LYS A 34 5.32 -15.72 1.67
CA LYS A 34 5.09 -15.12 0.36
C LYS A 34 3.69 -15.41 -0.17
N GLU A 35 3.19 -16.62 0.05
CA GLU A 35 1.88 -17.10 -0.40
C GLU A 35 0.71 -16.41 0.33
N ARG A 36 0.99 -15.78 1.48
CA ARG A 36 0.03 -15.06 2.31
C ARG A 36 0.33 -13.56 2.41
N HIS A 37 1.25 -13.06 1.58
CA HIS A 37 1.53 -11.63 1.52
C HIS A 37 0.32 -10.93 0.89
N ASP A 38 -0.39 -10.15 1.69
CA ASP A 38 -1.61 -9.46 1.28
C ASP A 38 -1.59 -7.99 1.76
N SER A 39 -2.40 -7.16 1.11
CA SER A 39 -2.66 -5.77 1.49
C SER A 39 -4.15 -5.48 1.39
N ILE A 40 -4.87 -5.78 2.49
CA ILE A 40 -6.34 -5.78 2.55
C ILE A 40 -7.01 -4.40 2.57
N CYS A 41 -6.26 -3.32 2.82
CA CYS A 41 -6.81 -1.97 2.90
C CYS A 41 -7.09 -1.36 1.52
N ALA A 42 -8.21 -0.63 1.43
CA ALA A 42 -8.78 0.13 0.31
C ALA A 42 -7.84 0.43 -0.85
N TRP A 43 -8.32 0.12 -2.05
CA TRP A 43 -7.57 0.21 -3.30
C TRP A 43 -7.75 1.56 -4.01
N GLY A 44 -8.43 2.52 -3.37
CA GLY A 44 -8.63 3.88 -3.87
C GLY A 44 -7.38 4.75 -3.76
N THR A 45 -7.07 5.54 -4.78
CA THR A 45 -5.98 6.52 -4.75
C THR A 45 -6.20 7.65 -5.75
N ILE A 46 -5.29 8.64 -5.75
CA ILE A 46 -5.25 9.74 -6.70
C ILE A 46 -4.24 9.43 -7.81
N LYS A 47 -4.75 9.08 -9.00
CA LYS A 47 -3.98 8.63 -10.17
C LYS A 47 -2.78 9.53 -10.51
N PRO A 48 -2.90 10.87 -10.62
CA PRO A 48 -1.74 11.72 -10.88
C PRO A 48 -0.62 11.56 -9.86
N VAL A 49 -0.96 11.45 -8.57
CA VAL A 49 0.00 11.30 -7.48
C VAL A 49 0.71 9.96 -7.57
N LEU A 50 -0.03 8.86 -7.71
CA LEU A 50 0.59 7.53 -7.76
C LEU A 50 1.40 7.32 -9.05
N ASN A 51 1.00 7.96 -10.15
CA ASN A 51 1.78 7.99 -11.38
C ASN A 51 3.16 8.65 -11.18
N GLU A 52 3.25 9.76 -10.44
CA GLU A 52 4.54 10.39 -10.12
C GLU A 52 5.46 9.49 -9.28
N PHE A 53 4.90 8.75 -8.33
CA PHE A 53 5.66 7.76 -7.55
C PHE A 53 6.15 6.61 -8.44
N CYS A 54 5.28 6.04 -9.28
CA CYS A 54 5.66 4.95 -10.19
C CYS A 54 6.77 5.39 -11.16
N LYS A 55 6.68 6.60 -11.73
CA LYS A 55 7.73 7.17 -12.59
C LYS A 55 9.11 7.21 -11.93
N LYS A 56 9.18 7.56 -10.63
CA LYS A 56 10.46 7.59 -9.86
C LYS A 56 11.09 6.21 -9.69
N THR A 57 10.36 5.15 -9.98
CA THR A 57 10.82 3.76 -9.93
C THR A 57 10.89 3.12 -11.31
N GLY A 58 10.64 3.87 -12.38
CA GLY A 58 10.60 3.35 -13.75
C GLY A 58 9.41 2.43 -14.04
N ARG A 59 8.32 2.52 -13.27
CA ARG A 59 7.06 1.80 -13.52
C ARG A 59 6.04 2.70 -14.20
N ASN A 60 5.19 2.11 -15.02
CA ASN A 60 3.98 2.74 -15.50
C ASN A 60 2.81 2.39 -14.57
N PHE A 61 2.14 3.40 -13.99
CA PHE A 61 1.03 3.14 -13.06
C PHE A 61 -0.20 2.56 -13.77
N ASP A 62 -0.42 2.90 -15.04
CA ASP A 62 -1.59 2.44 -15.79
C ASP A 62 -1.62 0.91 -15.95
N ASP A 63 -0.47 0.23 -15.83
CA ASP A 63 -0.37 -1.25 -15.86
C ASP A 63 -1.12 -1.92 -14.68
N PHE A 64 -1.43 -1.16 -13.63
CA PHE A 64 -2.10 -1.66 -12.42
C PHE A 64 -3.50 -1.07 -12.24
N LEU A 65 -3.95 -0.20 -13.14
CA LEU A 65 -5.24 0.48 -13.01
C LEU A 65 -6.41 -0.51 -13.16
N ILE A 66 -7.36 -0.45 -12.23
CA ILE A 66 -8.59 -1.27 -12.27
C ILE A 66 -9.77 -0.40 -12.74
N HIS A 67 -9.93 0.79 -12.14
CA HIS A 67 -11.02 1.72 -12.47
C HIS A 67 -10.53 3.17 -12.41
N ASP A 68 -10.90 3.99 -13.38
CA ASP A 68 -10.54 5.42 -13.48
C ASP A 68 -11.80 6.28 -13.34
N GLY A 69 -12.14 6.64 -12.11
CA GLY A 69 -13.40 7.30 -11.79
C GLY A 69 -13.50 8.71 -12.33
N LYS A 70 -14.71 9.07 -12.73
CA LYS A 70 -15.09 10.37 -13.28
C LYS A 70 -16.08 11.09 -12.38
N ASN A 71 -17.00 10.36 -11.75
CA ASN A 71 -18.01 10.90 -10.84
C ASN A 71 -18.13 10.04 -9.58
N MET A 72 -18.57 10.67 -8.49
CA MET A 72 -19.01 9.98 -7.29
C MET A 72 -20.49 10.28 -7.07
N HIS A 73 -21.30 9.23 -7.07
CA HIS A 73 -22.73 9.29 -6.79
C HIS A 73 -22.94 9.34 -5.28
N VAL A 74 -23.54 10.42 -4.80
CA VAL A 74 -23.82 10.62 -3.38
C VAL A 74 -25.32 10.48 -3.14
N LYS A 75 -25.69 9.65 -2.15
CA LYS A 75 -27.04 9.61 -1.60
C LYS A 75 -26.98 10.00 -0.12
N MET A 76 -27.61 11.11 0.24
CA MET A 76 -27.71 11.57 1.63
C MET A 76 -28.91 10.92 2.35
N ASN A 77 -28.91 10.99 3.69
CA ASN A 77 -29.95 10.38 4.56
C ASN A 77 -31.37 10.94 4.34
N ASN A 78 -31.49 12.09 3.69
CA ASN A 78 -32.76 12.72 3.32
C ASN A 78 -33.14 12.48 1.85
N ASP A 79 -32.59 11.42 1.23
CA ASP A 79 -32.75 11.03 -0.17
C ASP A 79 -32.30 12.08 -1.20
N ILE A 80 -31.58 13.13 -0.77
CA ILE A 80 -30.92 14.05 -1.70
C ILE A 80 -29.81 13.29 -2.42
N LYS A 81 -29.88 13.29 -3.76
CA LYS A 81 -28.88 12.69 -4.65
C LYS A 81 -28.19 13.76 -5.47
N PHE A 82 -26.87 13.68 -5.55
CA PHE A 82 -26.06 14.54 -6.40
C PHE A 82 -24.75 13.86 -6.77
N ASP A 83 -24.13 14.33 -7.84
CA ASP A 83 -22.86 13.81 -8.33
C ASP A 83 -21.72 14.78 -8.01
N ILE A 84 -20.57 14.23 -7.64
CA ILE A 84 -19.32 14.96 -7.46
C ILE A 84 -18.37 14.57 -8.59
N GLY A 85 -17.96 15.53 -9.41
CA GLY A 85 -16.90 15.31 -10.41
C GLY A 85 -15.56 14.99 -9.75
N LEU A 86 -14.98 13.85 -10.10
CA LEU A 86 -13.74 13.34 -9.54
C LEU A 86 -12.52 13.85 -10.32
N LYS A 87 -11.45 14.15 -9.58
CA LYS A 87 -10.16 14.57 -10.14
C LYS A 87 -9.09 13.51 -9.88
N GLY A 88 -9.19 12.42 -10.64
CA GLY A 88 -8.20 11.34 -10.64
C GLY A 88 -8.37 10.30 -9.54
N LEU A 89 -9.53 10.26 -8.85
CA LEU A 89 -9.82 9.13 -7.97
C LEU A 89 -9.94 7.85 -8.81
N CYS A 90 -9.21 6.82 -8.43
CA CYS A 90 -9.14 5.56 -9.16
C CYS A 90 -8.96 4.38 -8.20
N THR A 91 -9.24 3.16 -8.67
CA THR A 91 -8.81 1.93 -7.99
C THR A 91 -7.73 1.22 -8.81
N TYR A 92 -6.88 0.46 -8.12
CA TYR A 92 -5.75 -0.22 -8.75
C TYR A 92 -5.43 -1.56 -8.07
N ASN A 93 -4.76 -2.44 -8.79
CA ASN A 93 -4.22 -3.70 -8.30
C ASN A 93 -3.03 -3.41 -7.37
N LYS A 94 -3.36 -3.05 -6.12
CA LYS A 94 -2.40 -2.68 -5.09
C LYS A 94 -1.39 -3.77 -4.80
N LEU A 95 -1.85 -5.02 -4.66
CA LEU A 95 -0.96 -6.14 -4.41
C LEU A 95 -0.04 -6.40 -5.59
N GLY A 96 -0.55 -6.30 -6.82
CA GLY A 96 0.25 -6.40 -8.04
C GLY A 96 1.36 -5.33 -8.09
N LEU A 97 1.04 -4.08 -7.74
CA LEU A 97 2.04 -3.00 -7.71
C LEU A 97 3.10 -3.22 -6.63
N ILE A 98 2.69 -3.65 -5.42
CA ILE A 98 3.62 -4.00 -4.34
C ILE A 98 4.58 -5.10 -4.79
N GLN A 99 4.06 -6.15 -5.41
CA GLN A 99 4.85 -7.26 -5.92
C GLN A 99 5.80 -6.83 -7.03
N ASP A 100 5.34 -5.96 -7.95
CA ASP A 100 6.19 -5.41 -9.00
C ASP A 100 7.34 -4.55 -8.46
N PHE A 101 7.08 -3.75 -7.41
CA PHE A 101 8.11 -2.95 -6.77
C PHE A 101 9.27 -3.81 -6.24
N ILE A 102 8.98 -4.98 -5.69
CA ILE A 102 9.97 -5.85 -5.04
C ILE A 102 10.44 -7.04 -5.88
N LYS A 103 9.95 -7.21 -7.12
CA LYS A 103 10.22 -8.41 -7.95
C LYS A 103 11.71 -8.69 -8.20
N ASP A 104 12.52 -7.63 -8.21
CA ASP A 104 13.97 -7.70 -8.43
C ASP A 104 14.77 -7.32 -7.18
N SER A 105 14.14 -7.33 -6.00
CA SER A 105 14.74 -6.97 -4.73
C SER A 105 14.97 -8.21 -3.86
N LYS A 106 15.99 -8.16 -3.00
CA LYS A 106 16.23 -9.22 -2.01
C LYS A 106 15.22 -9.07 -0.87
N VAL A 107 14.29 -10.02 -0.77
CA VAL A 107 13.24 -10.04 0.28
C VAL A 107 13.24 -11.38 1.00
N ILE A 108 13.21 -11.34 2.32
CA ILE A 108 13.09 -12.50 3.21
C ILE A 108 11.66 -12.53 3.77
N TYR A 109 10.88 -13.50 3.30
CA TYR A 109 9.50 -13.72 3.74
C TYR A 109 9.42 -14.63 4.97
N GLY A 110 8.30 -14.58 5.70
CA GLY A 110 8.08 -15.39 6.90
C GLY A 110 8.97 -15.02 8.07
N SER A 111 9.55 -13.81 8.08
CA SER A 111 10.59 -13.42 9.02
C SER A 111 10.33 -12.04 9.61
N ALA A 112 10.46 -11.95 10.93
CA ALA A 112 10.45 -10.70 11.69
C ALA A 112 11.55 -10.80 12.76
N PRO A 113 12.83 -10.59 12.38
CA PRO A 113 13.96 -10.64 13.30
C PRO A 113 13.78 -9.62 14.43
N LYS A 114 14.40 -9.89 15.57
CA LYS A 114 14.37 -8.94 16.70
C LYS A 114 15.26 -7.74 16.41
N LEU A 115 14.96 -6.60 17.05
CA LEU A 115 15.72 -5.38 16.84
C LEU A 115 17.20 -5.57 17.19
N GLU A 116 17.51 -6.30 18.28
CA GLU A 116 18.88 -6.53 18.73
C GLU A 116 19.70 -7.43 17.77
N GLU A 117 19.03 -8.21 16.92
CA GLU A 117 19.67 -9.00 15.86
C GLU A 117 19.98 -8.10 14.66
N LEU A 118 19.02 -7.25 14.29
CA LEU A 118 19.18 -6.30 13.19
C LEU A 118 20.29 -5.29 13.46
N GLU A 119 20.37 -4.75 14.68
CA GLU A 119 21.38 -3.75 15.08
C GLU A 119 22.83 -4.29 15.02
N LYS A 120 23.02 -5.61 15.07
CA LYS A 120 24.35 -6.24 14.93
C LYS A 120 24.78 -6.38 13.47
N GLU A 121 23.83 -6.40 12.55
CA GLU A 121 24.05 -6.78 11.16
C GLU A 121 23.88 -5.66 10.15
N TYR A 122 23.14 -4.61 10.50
CA TYR A 122 22.72 -3.55 9.59
C TYR A 122 23.15 -2.18 10.10
N ASP A 123 23.63 -1.33 9.18
CA ASP A 123 24.00 0.05 9.47
C ASP A 123 22.76 0.94 9.66
N MET A 124 21.63 0.55 9.06
CA MET A 124 20.36 1.27 9.13
C MET A 124 19.18 0.31 9.08
N ILE A 125 18.18 0.59 9.91
CA ILE A 125 16.92 -0.15 9.97
C ILE A 125 15.80 0.85 9.68
N VAL A 126 14.97 0.56 8.68
CA VAL A 126 13.83 1.39 8.30
C VAL A 126 12.55 0.63 8.64
N ASP A 127 11.83 1.11 9.65
CA ASP A 127 10.54 0.53 10.05
C ASP A 127 9.43 0.96 9.09
N CYS A 128 8.99 0.03 8.25
CA CYS A 128 7.86 0.16 7.33
C CYS A 128 6.68 -0.75 7.73
N THR A 129 6.61 -1.20 9.00
CA THR A 129 5.55 -2.09 9.51
C THR A 129 4.21 -1.39 9.74
N GLY A 130 4.09 -0.15 9.25
CA GLY A 130 2.88 0.64 9.23
C GLY A 130 2.36 0.94 10.63
N PHE A 131 1.08 0.68 10.83
CA PHE A 131 0.38 0.89 12.08
C PHE A 131 1.04 0.20 13.29
N HIS A 132 1.66 -0.97 13.08
CA HIS A 132 2.21 -1.74 14.18
C HIS A 132 3.51 -1.17 14.76
N ARG A 133 4.24 -0.33 14.00
CA ARG A 133 5.47 0.35 14.45
C ARG A 133 6.41 -0.58 15.22
N VAL A 134 6.59 -1.81 14.72
CA VAL A 134 7.15 -2.96 15.46
C VAL A 134 8.54 -2.66 16.02
N TYR A 135 9.31 -1.81 15.33
CA TYR A 135 10.70 -1.50 15.65
C TYR A 135 10.87 -0.08 16.20
N LEU A 136 9.78 0.68 16.37
CA LEU A 136 9.79 2.02 16.91
C LEU A 136 9.19 2.06 18.33
N PRO A 137 9.59 3.03 19.17
CA PRO A 137 8.96 3.23 20.47
C PRO A 137 7.46 3.47 20.34
N LYS A 138 6.72 3.07 21.38
CA LYS A 138 5.30 3.39 21.53
C LYS A 138 5.11 4.91 21.55
N LEU A 139 4.04 5.37 20.90
CA LEU A 139 3.63 6.76 21.02
C LEU A 139 3.11 7.01 22.44
N LYS A 140 3.41 8.20 22.98
CA LYS A 140 2.92 8.62 24.30
C LYS A 140 1.40 8.80 24.30
N GLU A 141 0.88 9.33 23.21
CA GLU A 141 -0.53 9.52 22.93
C GLU A 141 -0.83 8.81 21.62
N ASP A 142 -1.71 7.82 21.67
CA ASP A 142 -2.13 7.04 20.51
C ASP A 142 -3.65 6.93 20.51
N PHE A 143 -4.27 7.11 19.34
CA PHE A 143 -5.72 7.11 19.17
C PHE A 143 -6.10 6.15 18.06
N PHE A 144 -6.98 5.20 18.39
CA PHE A 144 -7.41 4.15 17.49
C PHE A 144 -8.86 4.35 17.09
N LEU A 145 -9.10 4.56 15.79
CA LEU A 145 -10.44 4.53 15.21
C LEU A 145 -10.61 3.21 14.44
N PRO A 146 -11.35 2.22 14.98
CA PRO A 146 -11.59 0.97 14.27
C PRO A 146 -12.38 1.26 13.00
N THR A 147 -11.84 0.82 11.87
CA THR A 147 -12.47 0.93 10.55
C THR A 147 -12.65 -0.48 10.01
N TYR A 148 -13.84 -0.78 9.51
CA TYR A 148 -14.16 -2.07 8.90
C TYR A 148 -14.29 -1.89 7.40
N GLU A 149 -13.68 -2.80 6.66
CA GLU A 149 -13.74 -2.85 5.21
C GLU A 149 -14.10 -4.27 4.78
N TYR A 150 -15.00 -4.38 3.80
CA TYR A 150 -15.45 -5.66 3.27
C TYR A 150 -15.18 -5.71 1.77
N LYS A 151 -14.63 -6.83 1.30
CA LYS A 151 -14.63 -7.15 -0.13
C LYS A 151 -15.99 -7.76 -0.46
N VAL A 152 -16.71 -7.14 -1.40
CA VAL A 152 -18.07 -7.55 -1.79
C VAL A 152 -18.01 -8.07 -3.22
N GLU A 153 -18.62 -9.23 -3.45
CA GLU A 153 -18.89 -9.79 -4.78
C GLU A 153 -20.37 -9.57 -5.12
N TYR A 154 -20.64 -9.16 -6.36
CA TYR A 154 -21.99 -8.89 -6.82
C TYR A 154 -22.39 -9.92 -7.88
N GLU A 155 -23.50 -10.63 -7.66
CA GLU A 155 -23.98 -11.70 -8.55
C GLU A 155 -24.19 -11.24 -10.00
N ASN A 156 -24.64 -10.00 -10.18
CA ASN A 156 -24.98 -9.43 -11.49
C ASN A 156 -24.02 -8.29 -11.91
N GLY A 157 -22.78 -8.30 -11.40
CA GLY A 157 -21.82 -7.23 -11.62
C GLY A 157 -22.04 -6.02 -10.71
N LEU A 158 -21.18 -5.00 -10.86
CA LEU A 158 -21.19 -3.82 -10.00
C LEU A 158 -22.54 -3.08 -10.09
N PRO A 159 -23.13 -2.67 -8.95
CA PRO A 159 -24.41 -1.97 -8.92
C PRO A 159 -24.34 -0.52 -9.39
N TYR A 160 -23.13 0.04 -9.48
CA TYR A 160 -22.85 1.41 -9.92
C TYR A 160 -21.74 1.37 -10.98
N ASP A 161 -21.82 2.27 -11.95
CA ASP A 161 -20.84 2.45 -13.02
C ASP A 161 -19.61 3.24 -12.57
N ASP A 162 -19.68 3.93 -11.44
CA ASP A 162 -18.59 4.65 -10.80
C ASP A 162 -18.66 4.57 -9.27
N PHE A 163 -17.89 5.42 -8.56
CA PHE A 163 -17.87 5.45 -7.10
C PHE A 163 -19.23 5.86 -6.52
N TYR A 164 -19.63 5.19 -5.44
CA TYR A 164 -20.86 5.48 -4.69
C TYR A 164 -20.57 5.67 -3.21
N ILE A 165 -21.28 6.61 -2.58
CA ILE A 165 -21.25 6.82 -1.13
C ILE A 165 -22.64 7.12 -0.58
N GLU A 166 -22.96 6.44 0.53
CA GLU A 166 -24.18 6.62 1.34
C GLU A 166 -23.77 6.56 2.81
N PRO A 167 -23.94 7.66 3.58
CA PRO A 167 -23.57 7.74 5.00
C PRO A 167 -24.63 7.17 5.97
#